data_AF-A0A8T4TU01-F1
#
_entry.id   AF-A0A8T4TU01-F1
#
_cell.length_a   1.000
_cell.length_b   1.000
_cell.length_c   1.000
_cell.angle_alpha   90.00
_cell.angle_beta   90.00
_cell.angle_gamma   90.00
#
_symmetry.space_group_name_H-M   'P 1'
#
loop_
_entity.id
_entity.type
_entity.pdbx_description
1 polymer ?
#
loop_
_entity_poly.entity_id
_entity_poly.type
_entity_poly.pdbx_seq_one_letter_code
_entity_poly.pdbx_strand_id
1 'polypeptide(L)'
;MLQHNKIEEEYEKLLKVKAISENKKILSSIKWQKAVNDLNLAQGLLNISSDNKIKESLNYSKDITFFDWVIVSSYYSISHSSQALLGVKNIKINNRLHHATLVAFAKQFIINAELERELFLIYEDAEEKARELLEIFEKEKIKRGKFQYHRLSKSNLEPAKKSIENAKIFLNAIEKVLGNKKVI
;
A
#
# COMPACT_ATOMS: atom_id res chain seq x y z
N MET A 1 -5.38 -10.10 -12.93
CA MET A 1 -6.70 -9.49 -12.67
C MET A 1 -7.58 -10.48 -11.94
N LEU A 2 -7.91 -10.17 -10.69
CA LEU A 2 -8.98 -10.84 -9.95
C LEU A 2 -10.32 -10.71 -10.72
N GLN A 3 -11.04 -11.82 -10.91
CA GLN A 3 -12.35 -11.83 -11.60
C GLN A 3 -13.47 -11.35 -10.65
N HIS A 4 -14.44 -10.59 -11.17
CA HIS A 4 -15.52 -9.96 -10.39
C HIS A 4 -16.24 -10.94 -9.44
N ASN A 5 -16.76 -12.06 -9.96
CA ASN A 5 -17.50 -13.05 -9.16
C ASN A 5 -16.63 -13.65 -8.04
N LYS A 6 -15.34 -13.82 -8.30
CA LYS A 6 -14.37 -14.33 -7.32
C LYS A 6 -14.10 -13.34 -6.19
N ILE A 7 -14.07 -12.03 -6.51
CA ILE A 7 -13.90 -10.97 -5.49
C ILE A 7 -15.10 -10.94 -4.55
N GLU A 8 -16.32 -11.09 -5.07
CA GLU A 8 -17.54 -11.07 -4.26
C GLU A 8 -17.55 -12.22 -3.24
N GLU A 9 -17.31 -13.43 -3.71
CA GLU A 9 -17.23 -14.63 -2.86
C GLU A 9 -16.11 -14.52 -1.82
N GLU A 10 -14.93 -14.03 -2.22
CA GLU A 10 -13.81 -13.81 -1.29
C GLU A 10 -14.12 -12.72 -0.26
N TYR A 11 -14.80 -11.63 -0.66
CA TYR A 11 -15.17 -10.53 0.23
C TYR A 11 -16.10 -11.03 1.34
N GLU A 12 -17.18 -11.71 0.99
CA GLU A 12 -18.15 -12.27 1.94
C GLU A 12 -17.51 -13.31 2.87
N LYS A 13 -16.59 -14.12 2.34
CA LYS A 13 -15.86 -15.12 3.13
C LYS A 13 -14.87 -14.49 4.11
N LEU A 14 -14.12 -13.48 3.68
CA LEU A 14 -13.01 -12.89 4.43
C LEU A 14 -13.46 -11.82 5.43
N LEU A 15 -14.60 -11.17 5.19
CA LEU A 15 -14.99 -9.94 5.90
C LEU A 15 -16.34 -10.05 6.60
N LYS A 16 -16.61 -11.21 7.22
CA LYS A 16 -17.73 -11.40 8.17
C LYS A 16 -17.58 -10.55 9.43
N VAL A 17 -17.74 -9.22 9.39
CA VAL A 17 -17.82 -8.42 10.62
C VAL A 17 -18.69 -7.17 10.46
N LYS A 18 -19.62 -7.00 11.41
CA LYS A 18 -20.37 -5.77 11.70
C LYS A 18 -19.43 -4.58 11.98
N ALA A 19 -19.85 -3.39 11.57
CA ALA A 19 -19.15 -2.13 11.82
C ALA A 19 -18.92 -1.86 13.33
N ILE A 20 -17.71 -1.41 13.69
CA ILE A 20 -17.39 -0.88 15.03
C ILE A 20 -17.63 0.63 15.03
N SER A 21 -18.06 1.15 16.18
CA SER A 21 -18.39 2.55 16.49
C SER A 21 -17.19 3.49 16.72
N GLU A 22 -15.99 3.19 16.19
CA GLU A 22 -14.83 4.10 16.32
C GLU A 22 -14.96 5.29 15.36
N ASN A 23 -14.46 6.47 15.74
CA ASN A 23 -14.53 7.66 14.90
C ASN A 23 -13.70 7.46 13.61
N LYS A 24 -14.39 7.37 12.46
CA LYS A 24 -13.82 7.14 11.12
C LYS A 24 -12.60 8.00 10.77
N LYS A 25 -12.59 9.27 11.22
CA LYS A 25 -11.48 10.19 10.96
C LYS A 25 -10.20 9.76 11.69
N ILE A 26 -10.35 9.29 12.93
CA ILE A 26 -9.22 8.83 13.74
C ILE A 26 -8.62 7.57 13.11
N LEU A 27 -9.44 6.58 12.74
CA LEU A 27 -8.95 5.35 12.12
C LEU A 27 -8.22 5.64 10.80
N SER A 28 -8.83 6.46 9.93
CA SER A 28 -8.23 6.81 8.65
C SER A 28 -6.92 7.59 8.82
N SER A 29 -6.90 8.58 9.73
CA SER A 29 -5.70 9.39 10.00
C SER A 29 -4.55 8.55 10.54
N ILE A 30 -4.80 7.64 11.49
CA ILE A 30 -3.78 6.72 12.02
C ILE A 30 -3.20 5.83 10.91
N LYS A 31 -4.05 5.31 10.01
CA LYS A 31 -3.61 4.46 8.91
C LYS A 31 -2.84 5.23 7.85
N TRP A 32 -3.26 6.46 7.57
CA TRP A 32 -2.51 7.37 6.71
C TRP A 32 -1.11 7.66 7.26
N GLN A 33 -1.00 8.02 8.54
CA GLN A 33 0.30 8.28 9.16
C GLN A 33 1.22 7.06 9.08
N LYS A 34 0.69 5.85 9.30
CA LYS A 34 1.45 4.61 9.10
C LYS A 34 1.94 4.45 7.66
N ALA A 35 1.09 4.73 6.67
CA ALA A 35 1.47 4.64 5.27
C ALA A 35 2.65 5.58 4.92
N VAL A 36 2.60 6.82 5.40
CA VAL A 36 3.68 7.81 5.23
C VAL A 36 4.96 7.35 5.92
N ASN A 37 4.87 6.87 7.17
CA ASN A 37 6.01 6.36 7.91
C ASN A 37 6.66 5.15 7.21
N ASP A 38 5.86 4.25 6.65
CA ASP A 38 6.36 3.07 5.94
C ASP A 38 7.09 3.44 4.65
N LEU A 39 6.60 4.45 3.91
CA LEU A 39 7.31 4.97 2.73
C LEU A 39 8.64 5.62 3.12
N ASN A 40 8.64 6.44 4.17
CA ASN A 40 9.86 7.06 4.69
C ASN A 40 10.88 6.02 5.16
N LEU A 41 10.41 4.96 5.83
CA LEU A 41 11.24 3.82 6.21
C LEU A 41 11.84 3.13 4.97
N ALA A 42 11.03 2.85 3.94
CA ALA A 42 11.53 2.26 2.70
C ALA A 42 12.61 3.12 2.04
N GLN A 43 12.41 4.45 2.01
CA GLN A 43 13.38 5.41 1.49
C GLN A 43 14.69 5.40 2.31
N GLY A 44 14.57 5.42 3.65
CA GLY A 44 15.71 5.38 4.55
C GLY A 44 16.52 4.08 4.42
N LEU A 45 15.84 2.94 4.36
CA LEU A 45 16.49 1.64 4.17
C LEU A 45 17.20 1.53 2.82
N LEU A 46 16.66 2.12 1.75
CA LEU A 46 17.34 2.18 0.46
C LEU A 46 18.63 3.00 0.56
N ASN A 47 18.58 4.16 1.23
CA ASN A 47 19.75 5.01 1.42
C ASN A 47 20.84 4.31 2.24
N ILE A 48 20.48 3.70 3.37
CA ILE A 48 21.41 2.90 4.19
C ILE A 48 22.02 1.77 3.36
N SER A 49 21.24 1.11 2.51
CA SER A 49 21.72 -0.01 1.70
C SER A 49 22.64 0.41 0.55
N SER A 50 22.59 1.67 0.11
CA SER A 50 23.25 2.15 -1.12
C SER A 50 24.41 3.11 -0.85
N ASP A 51 24.48 3.73 0.34
CA ASP A 51 25.51 4.70 0.69
C ASP A 51 26.49 4.12 1.73
N ASN A 52 27.74 3.94 1.31
CA ASN A 52 28.79 3.42 2.18
C ASN A 52 29.13 4.37 3.34
N LYS A 53 28.98 5.68 3.20
CA LYS A 53 29.22 6.64 4.29
C LYS A 53 28.19 6.47 5.40
N ILE A 54 26.92 6.27 5.02
CA ILE A 54 25.85 5.98 5.98
C ILE A 54 26.13 4.65 6.69
N LYS A 55 26.52 3.60 5.95
CA LYS A 55 26.89 2.30 6.54
C LYS A 55 28.04 2.42 7.53
N GLU A 56 29.10 3.14 7.16
CA GLU A 56 30.26 3.38 8.02
C GLU A 56 29.85 4.10 9.31
N SER A 57 29.00 5.14 9.22
CA SER A 57 28.48 5.86 10.40
C SER A 57 27.61 5.00 11.33
N LEU A 58 27.00 3.94 10.80
CA LEU A 58 26.16 2.99 11.55
C LEU A 58 26.91 1.71 11.97
N ASN A 59 28.21 1.63 11.73
CA ASN A 59 29.03 0.42 11.94
C ASN A 59 28.51 -0.82 11.18
N TYR A 60 27.99 -0.64 9.97
CA TYR A 60 27.56 -1.72 9.09
C TYR A 60 28.66 -2.11 8.11
N SER A 61 28.75 -3.41 7.80
CA SER A 61 29.58 -3.89 6.69
C SER A 61 29.09 -3.34 5.35
N LYS A 62 30.00 -3.10 4.41
CA LYS A 62 29.71 -2.60 3.06
C LYS A 62 28.76 -3.53 2.28
N ASP A 63 28.79 -4.83 2.58
CA ASP A 63 27.97 -5.84 1.92
C ASP A 63 26.54 -5.94 2.47
N ILE A 64 26.24 -5.29 3.60
CA ILE A 64 24.88 -5.29 4.18
C ILE A 64 23.95 -4.51 3.26
N THR A 65 22.79 -5.11 2.98
CA THR A 65 21.69 -4.48 2.24
C THR A 65 20.35 -4.86 2.86
N PHE A 66 19.39 -3.95 2.77
CA PHE A 66 18.03 -4.09 3.28
C PHE A 66 16.98 -4.00 2.17
N PHE A 67 17.34 -4.30 0.92
CA PHE A 67 16.44 -4.15 -0.23
C PHE A 67 15.15 -4.98 -0.10
N ASP A 68 15.19 -6.13 0.57
CA ASP A 68 13.98 -6.91 0.87
C ASP A 68 13.01 -6.13 1.78
N TRP A 69 13.54 -5.47 2.79
CA TRP A 69 12.75 -4.63 3.69
C TRP A 69 12.29 -3.34 3.02
N VAL A 70 13.01 -2.81 2.04
CA VAL A 70 12.52 -1.72 1.18
C VAL A 70 11.25 -2.15 0.44
N ILE A 71 11.23 -3.35 -0.14
CA ILE A 71 10.05 -3.91 -0.83
C ILE A 71 8.90 -4.12 0.16
N VAL A 72 9.18 -4.73 1.32
CA VAL A 72 8.19 -5.00 2.37
C VAL A 72 7.55 -3.70 2.88
N SER A 73 8.36 -2.70 3.23
CA SER A 73 7.88 -1.41 3.73
C SER A 73 7.10 -0.65 2.66
N SER A 74 7.53 -0.70 1.39
CA SER A 74 6.77 -0.10 0.28
C SER A 74 5.39 -0.74 0.11
N TYR A 75 5.29 -2.08 0.21
CA TYR A 75 4.01 -2.78 0.22
C TYR A 75 3.12 -2.37 1.40
N TYR A 76 3.68 -2.27 2.61
CA TYR A 76 2.90 -1.85 3.78
C TYR A 76 2.42 -0.40 3.67
N SER A 77 3.19 0.48 3.05
CA SER A 77 2.76 1.84 2.71
C SER A 77 1.48 1.83 1.85
N ILE A 78 1.46 1.03 0.77
CA ILE A 78 0.28 0.83 -0.09
C ILE A 78 -0.89 0.21 0.68
N SER A 79 -0.62 -0.82 1.49
CA SER A 79 -1.65 -1.50 2.26
C SER A 79 -2.27 -0.58 3.32
N HIS A 80 -1.48 0.23 4.03
CA HIS A 80 -1.97 1.13 5.06
C HIS A 80 -2.71 2.34 4.47
N SER A 81 -2.27 2.89 3.33
CA SER A 81 -3.02 3.94 2.63
C SER A 81 -4.36 3.42 2.10
N SER A 82 -4.41 2.19 1.60
CA SER A 82 -5.68 1.51 1.24
C SER A 82 -6.60 1.35 2.45
N GLN A 83 -6.07 0.98 3.62
CA GLN A 83 -6.83 0.89 4.87
C GLN A 83 -7.32 2.26 5.37
N ALA A 84 -6.57 3.34 5.11
CA ALA A 84 -7.04 4.69 5.41
C ALA A 84 -8.31 4.99 4.59
N LEU A 85 -8.27 4.73 3.28
CA LEU A 85 -9.42 4.93 2.40
C LEU A 85 -10.63 4.06 2.82
N LEU A 86 -10.41 2.78 3.15
CA LEU A 86 -11.46 1.90 3.69
C LEU A 86 -12.03 2.41 5.04
N GLY A 87 -11.19 3.02 5.87
CA GLY A 87 -11.58 3.61 7.14
C GLY A 87 -12.60 4.74 6.98
N VAL A 88 -12.51 5.53 5.90
CA VAL A 88 -13.52 6.55 5.56
C VAL A 88 -14.91 5.93 5.33
N LYS A 89 -14.96 4.68 4.88
CA LYS A 89 -16.17 3.89 4.61
C LYS A 89 -16.62 3.04 5.80
N ASN A 90 -16.00 3.21 6.98
CA ASN A 90 -16.22 2.39 8.18
C ASN A 90 -15.90 0.89 7.97
N ILE A 91 -14.97 0.57 7.07
CA ILE A 91 -14.55 -0.80 6.81
C ILE A 91 -13.22 -1.05 7.52
N LYS A 92 -13.25 -1.92 8.54
CA LYS A 92 -12.04 -2.35 9.26
C LYS A 92 -11.64 -3.74 8.80
N ILE A 93 -10.42 -3.84 8.28
CA ILE A 93 -9.83 -5.13 7.92
C ILE A 93 -9.04 -5.66 9.10
N ASN A 94 -9.24 -6.93 9.47
CA ASN A 94 -8.37 -7.59 10.43
C ASN A 94 -6.97 -7.72 9.82
N ASN A 95 -6.00 -7.02 10.41
CA ASN A 95 -4.62 -6.91 9.93
C ASN A 95 -3.89 -8.25 9.76
N ARG A 96 -4.42 -9.37 10.29
CA ARG A 96 -3.87 -10.72 10.10
C ARG A 96 -4.03 -11.26 8.68
N LEU A 97 -4.87 -10.64 7.84
CA LEU A 97 -5.16 -11.10 6.48
C LEU A 97 -4.74 -10.04 5.45
N HIS A 98 -3.47 -10.04 5.05
CA HIS A 98 -2.93 -9.14 4.03
C HIS A 98 -3.74 -9.15 2.72
N HIS A 99 -4.23 -10.33 2.32
CA HIS A 99 -5.08 -10.46 1.14
C HIS A 99 -6.43 -9.76 1.28
N ALA A 100 -7.00 -9.70 2.48
CA ALA A 100 -8.32 -9.13 2.72
C ALA A 100 -8.35 -7.62 2.47
N THR A 101 -7.25 -6.90 2.70
CA THR A 101 -7.18 -5.46 2.38
C THR A 101 -7.27 -5.22 0.87
N LEU A 102 -6.56 -6.03 0.06
CA LEU A 102 -6.64 -5.96 -1.40
C LEU A 102 -8.06 -6.28 -1.90
N VAL A 103 -8.69 -7.34 -1.38
CA VAL A 103 -10.06 -7.73 -1.78
C VAL A 103 -11.07 -6.64 -1.41
N ALA A 104 -10.98 -6.09 -0.19
CA ALA A 104 -11.84 -4.99 0.23
C ALA A 104 -11.64 -3.75 -0.61
N PHE A 105 -10.38 -3.40 -0.91
CA PHE A 105 -10.07 -2.27 -1.77
C PHE A 105 -10.68 -2.47 -3.17
N ALA A 106 -10.44 -3.62 -3.80
CA ALA A 106 -10.99 -3.93 -5.12
C ALA A 106 -12.54 -3.86 -5.13
N LYS A 107 -13.20 -4.48 -4.15
CA LYS A 107 -14.66 -4.47 -4.05
C LYS A 107 -15.21 -3.05 -3.88
N GLN A 108 -14.70 -2.30 -2.91
CA GLN A 108 -15.28 -1.03 -2.52
C GLN A 108 -14.93 0.10 -3.48
N PHE A 109 -13.73 0.08 -4.03
CA PHE A 109 -13.18 1.22 -4.76
C PHE A 109 -13.10 1.01 -6.26
N ILE A 110 -12.94 -0.23 -6.73
CA ILE A 110 -12.80 -0.54 -8.16
C ILE A 110 -14.12 -1.05 -8.72
N ILE A 111 -14.67 -2.13 -8.16
CA ILE A 111 -15.92 -2.73 -8.65
C ILE A 111 -17.09 -1.75 -8.54
N ASN A 112 -17.18 -1.02 -7.43
CA ASN A 112 -18.24 -0.03 -7.21
C ASN A 112 -17.95 1.35 -7.85
N ALA A 113 -16.88 1.46 -8.66
CA ALA A 113 -16.40 2.68 -9.31
C ALA A 113 -16.30 3.89 -8.36
N GLU A 114 -16.03 3.66 -7.06
CA GLU A 114 -15.95 4.76 -6.10
C GLU A 114 -14.66 5.54 -6.27
N LEU A 115 -13.53 4.86 -6.45
CA LEU A 115 -12.24 5.54 -6.57
C LEU A 115 -12.14 6.34 -7.86
N GLU A 116 -12.68 5.83 -8.98
CA GLU A 116 -12.83 6.60 -10.21
C GLU A 116 -13.58 7.91 -9.95
N ARG A 117 -14.74 7.86 -9.28
CA ARG A 117 -15.51 9.07 -8.94
C ARG A 117 -14.75 10.05 -8.06
N GLU A 118 -13.97 9.56 -7.10
CA GLU A 118 -13.11 10.41 -6.26
C GLU A 118 -11.95 11.03 -7.05
N LEU A 119 -11.42 10.30 -8.05
CA LEU A 119 -10.30 10.71 -8.88
C LEU A 119 -10.70 11.62 -10.04
N PHE A 120 -11.97 11.61 -10.46
CA PHE A 120 -12.49 12.38 -11.59
C PHE A 120 -12.22 13.89 -11.48
N LEU A 121 -12.24 14.45 -10.26
CA LEU A 121 -11.93 15.87 -10.04
C LEU A 121 -10.42 16.17 -10.01
N ILE A 122 -9.57 15.16 -10.16
CA ILE A 122 -8.12 15.22 -9.93
C ILE A 122 -7.34 14.82 -11.19
N TYR A 123 -7.84 13.83 -11.94
CA TYR A 123 -7.19 13.23 -13.09
C TYR A 123 -8.16 13.19 -14.27
N GLU A 124 -7.67 13.51 -15.47
CA GLU A 124 -8.46 13.46 -16.71
C GLU A 124 -8.94 12.03 -17.02
N ASP A 125 -8.07 11.03 -16.84
CA ASP A 125 -8.40 9.61 -17.00
C ASP A 125 -8.49 8.90 -15.63
N ALA A 126 -9.59 9.16 -14.92
CA ALA A 126 -9.80 8.63 -13.58
C ALA A 126 -10.02 7.11 -13.55
N GLU A 127 -10.58 6.53 -14.62
CA GLU A 127 -10.81 5.09 -14.73
C GLU A 127 -9.47 4.35 -14.90
N GLU A 128 -8.63 4.79 -15.86
CA GLU A 128 -7.29 4.24 -16.03
C GLU A 128 -6.49 4.37 -14.74
N LYS A 129 -6.59 5.52 -14.05
CA LYS A 129 -5.89 5.74 -12.79
C LYS A 129 -6.34 4.76 -11.70
N ALA A 130 -7.64 4.49 -11.57
CA ALA A 130 -8.14 3.52 -10.60
C ALA A 130 -7.63 2.10 -10.90
N ARG A 131 -7.60 1.70 -12.18
CA ARG A 131 -7.06 0.41 -12.62
C ARG A 131 -5.56 0.29 -12.35
N GLU A 132 -4.78 1.34 -12.66
CA GLU A 132 -3.35 1.41 -12.36
C GLU A 132 -3.07 1.17 -10.87
N LEU A 133 -3.82 1.81 -9.99
CA LEU A 133 -3.67 1.65 -8.54
C LEU A 133 -3.96 0.22 -8.09
N LEU A 134 -5.01 -0.42 -8.62
CA LEU A 134 -5.28 -1.83 -8.33
C LEU A 134 -4.13 -2.73 -8.80
N GLU A 135 -3.62 -2.52 -10.01
CA GLU A 135 -2.48 -3.28 -10.53
C GLU A 135 -1.23 -3.13 -9.69
N ILE A 136 -0.92 -1.90 -9.26
CA ILE A 136 0.19 -1.62 -8.35
C ILE A 136 0.04 -2.44 -7.07
N PHE A 137 -1.15 -2.43 -6.45
CA PHE A 137 -1.39 -3.14 -5.21
C PHE A 137 -1.27 -4.67 -5.39
N GLU A 138 -1.83 -5.24 -6.46
CA GLU A 138 -1.69 -6.66 -6.80
C GLU A 138 -0.21 -7.05 -6.97
N LYS A 139 0.55 -6.29 -7.78
CA LYS A 139 1.96 -6.54 -8.09
C LYS A 139 2.84 -6.46 -6.85
N GLU A 140 2.66 -5.43 -6.01
CA GLU A 140 3.48 -5.26 -4.80
C GLU A 140 3.18 -6.33 -3.72
N LYS A 141 1.92 -6.75 -3.58
CA LYS A 141 1.56 -7.88 -2.69
C LYS A 141 2.29 -9.16 -3.11
N ILE A 142 2.25 -9.50 -4.41
CA ILE A 142 2.93 -10.68 -4.96
C ILE A 142 4.45 -10.55 -4.76
N LYS A 143 5.01 -9.37 -5.07
CA LYS A 143 6.43 -9.08 -4.92
C LYS A 143 6.88 -9.27 -3.47
N ARG A 144 6.19 -8.70 -2.49
CA ARG A 144 6.49 -8.88 -1.06
C ARG A 144 6.52 -10.37 -0.67
N GLY A 145 5.56 -11.16 -1.14
CA GLY A 145 5.52 -12.61 -0.89
C GLY A 145 6.71 -13.36 -1.52
N LYS A 146 7.16 -12.95 -2.71
CA LYS A 146 8.26 -13.62 -3.42
C LYS A 146 9.63 -13.25 -2.86
N PHE A 147 9.90 -11.97 -2.70
CA PHE A 147 11.23 -11.43 -2.42
C PHE A 147 11.66 -11.60 -0.95
N GLN A 148 10.72 -11.63 -0.01
CA GLN A 148 11.03 -11.82 1.41
C GLN A 148 11.59 -13.21 1.76
N TYR A 149 11.29 -14.24 0.97
CA TYR A 149 11.59 -15.63 1.36
C TYR A 149 12.53 -16.38 0.42
N HIS A 150 12.79 -15.86 -0.80
CA HIS A 150 13.41 -16.68 -1.86
C HIS A 150 14.61 -16.03 -2.56
N ARG A 151 15.10 -14.86 -2.12
CA ARG A 151 16.24 -14.17 -2.76
C ARG A 151 17.17 -13.54 -1.75
N LEU A 152 18.45 -13.44 -2.11
CA LEU A 152 19.43 -12.66 -1.36
C LEU A 152 19.12 -11.17 -1.55
N SER A 153 19.00 -10.44 -0.43
CA SER A 153 18.73 -9.00 -0.38
C SER A 153 19.54 -8.21 -1.41
N LYS A 154 20.86 -8.45 -1.50
CA LYS A 154 21.77 -7.70 -2.38
C LYS A 154 21.39 -7.70 -3.87
N SER A 155 20.65 -8.70 -4.34
CA SER A 155 20.21 -8.82 -5.74
C SER A 155 18.90 -8.06 -6.04
N ASN A 156 18.33 -7.36 -5.06
CA ASN A 156 16.98 -6.81 -5.14
C ASN A 156 16.92 -5.28 -5.22
N LEU A 157 18.03 -4.61 -5.56
CA LEU A 157 18.09 -3.15 -5.68
C LEU A 157 17.03 -2.57 -6.65
N GLU A 158 17.00 -3.06 -7.90
CA GLU A 158 16.05 -2.54 -8.89
C GLU A 158 14.58 -2.85 -8.53
N PRO A 159 14.23 -4.09 -8.10
CA PRO A 159 12.91 -4.35 -7.53
C PRO A 159 12.51 -3.43 -6.37
N ALA A 160 13.46 -3.10 -5.49
CA ALA A 160 13.26 -2.22 -4.34
C ALA A 160 13.00 -0.77 -4.76
N LYS A 161 13.81 -0.21 -5.67
CA LYS A 161 13.56 1.13 -6.24
C LYS A 161 12.16 1.19 -6.87
N LYS A 162 11.79 0.18 -7.65
CA LYS A 162 10.47 0.14 -8.29
C LYS A 162 9.32 0.07 -7.28
N SER A 163 9.51 -0.66 -6.17
CA SER A 163 8.52 -0.71 -5.10
C SER A 163 8.29 0.65 -4.44
N ILE A 164 9.35 1.45 -4.24
CA ILE A 164 9.20 2.82 -3.74
C ILE A 164 8.44 3.69 -4.74
N GLU A 165 8.78 3.64 -6.03
CA GLU A 165 8.05 4.40 -7.07
C GLU A 165 6.56 4.08 -7.06
N ASN A 166 6.22 2.79 -7.03
CA ASN A 166 4.85 2.31 -6.96
C ASN A 166 4.15 2.81 -5.69
N ALA A 167 4.82 2.76 -4.53
CA ALA A 167 4.28 3.28 -3.28
C ALA A 167 4.05 4.80 -3.34
N LYS A 168 4.95 5.58 -3.95
CA LYS A 168 4.79 7.03 -4.16
C LYS A 168 3.59 7.34 -5.04
N ILE A 169 3.47 6.67 -6.19
CA ILE A 169 2.33 6.83 -7.10
C ILE A 169 1.02 6.56 -6.37
N PHE A 170 0.98 5.46 -5.62
CA PHE A 170 -0.21 5.05 -4.88
C PHE A 170 -0.55 6.04 -3.77
N LEU A 171 0.40 6.40 -2.91
CA LEU A 171 0.18 7.34 -1.80
C LEU A 171 -0.28 8.71 -2.31
N ASN A 172 0.35 9.25 -3.35
CA ASN A 172 -0.03 10.55 -3.91
C ASN A 172 -1.48 10.55 -4.42
N ALA A 173 -1.95 9.46 -5.00
CA ALA A 173 -3.35 9.37 -5.43
C ALA A 173 -4.30 9.33 -4.22
N ILE A 174 -3.99 8.52 -3.22
CA ILE A 174 -4.81 8.40 -2.00
C ILE A 174 -4.81 9.69 -1.18
N GLU A 175 -3.67 10.39 -1.10
CA GLU A 175 -3.54 11.67 -0.39
C GLU A 175 -4.53 12.70 -0.92
N LYS A 176 -4.59 12.87 -2.24
CA LYS A 176 -5.50 13.83 -2.87
C LYS A 176 -6.96 13.48 -2.59
N VAL A 177 -7.31 12.19 -2.61
CA VAL A 177 -8.66 11.73 -2.25
C VAL A 177 -8.99 12.00 -0.78
N LEU A 178 -8.07 11.71 0.14
CA LEU A 178 -8.27 11.94 1.57
C LEU A 178 -8.32 13.43 1.94
N GLY A 179 -7.52 14.26 1.29
CA GLY A 179 -7.51 15.72 1.43
C GLY A 179 -8.83 16.35 0.98
N ASN A 180 -9.37 15.93 -0.17
CA ASN A 180 -10.70 16.35 -0.63
C ASN A 180 -11.82 16.00 0.37
N LYS A 181 -11.65 14.90 1.10
CA LYS A 181 -12.59 14.46 2.14
C LYS A 181 -12.36 15.11 3.52
N LYS A 182 -11.36 15.98 3.67
CA LYS A 182 -10.97 16.64 4.93
C LYS A 182 -10.73 15.63 6.07
N VAL A 183 -10.06 14.54 5.72
CA VAL A 183 -9.66 13.46 6.63
C VAL A 183 -8.24 13.67 7.13
N ILE A 184 -7.40 14.21 6.25
CA ILE A 184 -6.02 14.65 6.51
C ILE A 184 -5.88 16.10 6.09
#